data_AF-Q3LVP5-F1
#
_entry.id   AF-Q3LVP5-F1
#
_cell.length_a   1.000
_cell.length_b   1.000
_cell.length_c   1.000
_cell.angle_alpha   90.00
_cell.angle_beta   90.00
_cell.angle_gamma   90.00
#
_symmetry.space_group_name_H-M   'P 1'
#
loop_
_entity.id
_entity.type
_entity.pdbx_description
1 polymer ?
#
loop_
_entity_poly.entity_id
_entity_poly.type
_entity_poly.pdbx_seq_one_letter_code
_entity_poly.pdbx_strand_id
1 'polypeptide(L)'
;NTYRSVTSDSEQKMISKSLQETEKWIYGEGDDVSLQVYIGKLEYLKKVLDPFESRYKDELAKKEAIEALEWCIQENRLAADSLPLSQQKEVYNECIQAEEWFSHLSQYQDSLPKNSTRMYCSSAI
;
A
#
# COMPACT_ATOMS: atom_id res chain seq x y z
N ASN A 1 0.80 -11.42 10.06
CA ASN A 1 1.90 -10.45 9.79
C ASN A 1 1.61 -9.51 8.61
N THR A 2 0.75 -9.89 7.65
CA THR A 2 0.49 -9.16 6.39
C THR A 2 0.07 -7.68 6.52
N TYR A 3 -0.89 -7.35 7.38
CA TYR A 3 -1.41 -5.96 7.52
C TYR A 3 -0.66 -5.10 8.54
N ARG A 4 0.34 -5.66 9.25
CA ARG A 4 1.00 -4.98 10.39
C ARG A 4 1.85 -3.78 9.95
N SER A 5 2.34 -3.79 8.71
CA SER A 5 3.13 -2.69 8.15
C SER A 5 2.29 -1.47 7.76
N VAL A 6 0.97 -1.63 7.56
CA VAL A 6 0.05 -0.59 7.04
C VAL A 6 -1.02 -0.15 8.05
N THR A 7 -0.88 -0.61 9.29
CA THR A 7 -1.87 -0.42 10.35
C THR A 7 -1.18 0.13 11.59
N SER A 8 -1.75 1.17 12.19
CA SER A 8 -1.30 1.68 13.49
C SER A 8 -1.76 0.78 14.64
N ASP A 9 -1.12 0.89 15.80
CA ASP A 9 -1.48 0.08 16.97
C ASP A 9 -2.92 0.36 17.46
N SER A 10 -3.40 1.60 17.31
CA SER A 10 -4.78 1.98 17.67
C SER A 10 -5.80 1.33 16.74
N GLU A 11 -5.54 1.37 15.43
CA GLU A 11 -6.38 0.69 14.44
C GLU A 11 -6.36 -0.84 14.63
N GLN A 12 -5.20 -1.43 14.92
CA GLN A 12 -5.10 -2.87 15.20
C GLN A 12 -5.94 -3.26 16.42
N LYS A 13 -5.92 -2.45 17.47
CA LYS A 13 -6.77 -2.65 18.66
C LYS A 13 -8.25 -2.49 18.34
N MET A 14 -8.61 -1.48 17.54
CA MET A 14 -9.99 -1.25 17.10
C MET A 14 -10.53 -2.45 16.30
N ILE A 15 -9.78 -2.93 15.31
CA ILE A 15 -10.17 -4.09 14.49
C ILE A 15 -10.30 -5.33 15.37
N SER A 16 -9.29 -5.61 16.21
CA SER A 16 -9.31 -6.77 17.11
C SER A 16 -10.56 -6.74 17.99
N LYS A 17 -10.92 -5.58 18.54
CA LYS A 17 -12.13 -5.41 19.34
C LYS A 17 -13.39 -5.66 18.52
N SER A 18 -13.51 -5.07 17.34
CA SER A 18 -14.68 -5.23 16.46
C SER A 18 -14.89 -6.69 16.03
N LEU A 19 -13.80 -7.41 15.75
CA LEU A 19 -13.83 -8.83 15.42
C LEU A 19 -14.26 -9.68 16.61
N GLN A 20 -13.70 -9.44 17.80
CA GLN A 20 -14.10 -10.15 19.03
C GLN A 20 -15.56 -9.92 19.39
N GLU A 21 -16.05 -8.68 19.25
CA GLU A 21 -17.47 -8.36 19.47
C GLU A 21 -18.37 -9.07 18.46
N THR A 22 -17.92 -9.21 17.21
CA THR A 22 -18.67 -9.94 16.19
C THR A 22 -18.65 -11.44 16.45
N GLU A 23 -17.53 -12.01 16.85
CA GLU A 23 -17.42 -13.40 17.26
C GLU A 23 -18.35 -13.71 18.44
N LYS A 24 -18.30 -12.89 19.50
CA LYS A 24 -19.21 -13.02 20.65
C LYS A 24 -20.67 -12.94 20.24
N TRP A 25 -20.99 -12.07 19.29
CA TRP A 25 -22.34 -11.96 18.75
C TRP A 25 -22.76 -13.23 18.01
N ILE A 26 -21.91 -13.80 17.15
CA ILE A 26 -22.19 -15.05 16.40
C ILE A 26 -22.51 -16.20 17.37
N TYR A 27 -21.76 -16.35 18.46
CA TYR A 27 -21.98 -17.40 19.45
C TYR A 27 -23.03 -17.06 20.52
N GLY A 28 -23.72 -15.93 20.39
CA GLY A 28 -24.72 -15.44 21.35
C GLY A 28 -26.01 -15.04 20.67
N GLU A 29 -26.29 -13.74 20.64
CA GLU A 29 -27.51 -13.17 20.07
C GLU A 29 -27.65 -13.40 18.56
N GLY A 30 -26.56 -13.76 17.88
CA GLY A 30 -26.48 -13.95 16.43
C GLY A 30 -26.91 -15.32 15.91
N ASP A 31 -27.16 -16.30 16.77
CA ASP A 31 -27.52 -17.67 16.36
C ASP A 31 -28.94 -17.75 15.76
N ASP A 32 -29.88 -16.98 16.32
CA ASP A 32 -31.30 -16.99 15.95
C ASP A 32 -31.75 -15.76 15.13
N VAL A 33 -30.81 -15.00 14.56
CA VAL A 33 -31.15 -13.79 13.79
C VAL A 33 -31.51 -14.11 12.34
N SER A 34 -32.28 -13.21 11.73
CA SER A 34 -32.53 -13.30 10.29
C SER A 34 -31.24 -13.13 9.48
N LEU A 35 -31.21 -13.75 8.29
CA LEU A 35 -30.13 -13.59 7.32
C LEU A 35 -29.79 -12.12 7.03
N GLN A 36 -30.79 -11.23 7.01
CA GLN A 36 -30.57 -9.80 6.75
C GLN A 36 -29.74 -9.12 7.84
N VAL A 37 -29.94 -9.50 9.11
CA VAL A 37 -29.14 -8.98 10.23
C VAL A 37 -27.69 -9.48 10.11
N TYR A 38 -27.51 -10.74 9.71
CA TYR A 38 -26.19 -11.32 9.47
C TYR A 38 -25.45 -10.61 8.34
N ILE A 39 -26.11 -10.38 7.20
CA ILE A 39 -25.57 -9.61 6.08
C ILE A 39 -25.17 -8.20 6.53
N GLY A 40 -26.02 -7.50 7.27
CA GLY A 40 -25.70 -6.18 7.80
C GLY A 40 -24.44 -6.17 8.69
N LYS A 41 -24.23 -7.23 9.49
CA LYS A 41 -23.02 -7.38 10.30
C LYS A 41 -21.77 -7.58 9.43
N LEU A 42 -21.86 -8.38 8.38
CA LEU A 42 -20.78 -8.57 7.42
C LEU A 42 -20.45 -7.29 6.64
N GLU A 43 -21.47 -6.55 6.20
CA GLU A 43 -21.28 -5.28 5.50
C GLU A 43 -20.61 -4.23 6.39
N TYR A 44 -20.99 -4.18 7.68
CA TYR A 44 -20.32 -3.33 8.65
C TYR A 44 -18.83 -3.70 8.81
N LEU A 45 -18.54 -4.99 9.02
CA LEU A 45 -17.14 -5.45 9.14
C LEU A 45 -16.34 -5.16 7.88
N LYS A 46 -16.92 -5.35 6.70
CA LYS A 46 -16.28 -5.02 5.43
C LYS A 46 -15.95 -3.54 5.35
N LYS A 47 -16.88 -2.65 5.66
CA LYS A 47 -16.63 -1.19 5.70
C LYS A 47 -15.51 -0.80 6.66
N VAL A 48 -15.42 -1.48 7.81
CA VAL A 48 -14.32 -1.26 8.76
C VAL A 48 -12.99 -1.71 8.17
N LEU A 49 -12.95 -2.82 7.43
CA LEU A 49 -11.72 -3.40 6.89
C LEU A 49 -11.28 -2.80 5.54
N ASP A 50 -12.19 -2.25 4.74
CA ASP A 50 -11.91 -1.74 3.39
C ASP A 50 -10.74 -0.73 3.32
N PRO A 51 -10.60 0.25 4.23
CA PRO A 51 -9.46 1.18 4.20
C PRO A 51 -8.10 0.48 4.40
N PHE A 52 -8.08 -0.62 5.17
CA PHE A 52 -6.87 -1.37 5.47
C PHE A 52 -6.47 -2.24 4.29
N GLU A 53 -7.45 -2.88 3.66
CA GLU A 53 -7.26 -3.64 2.42
C GLU A 53 -6.75 -2.74 1.30
N SER A 54 -7.31 -1.53 1.16
CA SER A 54 -6.84 -0.53 0.19
C SER A 54 -5.39 -0.17 0.44
N ARG A 55 -5.01 0.18 1.69
CA ARG A 55 -3.62 0.53 2.01
C ARG A 55 -2.64 -0.61 1.79
N TYR A 56 -3.07 -1.85 2.02
CA TYR A 56 -2.25 -3.03 1.74
C TYR A 56 -2.03 -3.21 0.24
N LYS A 57 -3.08 -3.08 -0.57
CA LYS A 57 -2.98 -3.13 -2.04
C LYS A 57 -2.11 -2.03 -2.60
N ASP A 58 -2.23 -0.80 -2.10
CA ASP A 58 -1.37 0.31 -2.50
C ASP A 58 0.10 0.03 -2.18
N GLU A 59 0.42 -0.60 -1.06
CA GLU A 59 1.79 -1.01 -0.74
C GLU A 59 2.33 -2.11 -1.65
N LEU A 60 1.49 -3.05 -2.09
CA LEU A 60 1.89 -4.05 -3.08
C LEU A 60 2.15 -3.39 -4.44
N ALA A 61 1.22 -2.57 -4.92
CA ALA A 61 1.36 -1.85 -6.18
C ALA A 61 2.59 -0.91 -6.17
N LYS A 62 2.87 -0.28 -5.03
CA LYS A 62 4.08 0.52 -4.84
C LYS A 62 5.35 -0.31 -5.02
N LYS A 63 5.44 -1.49 -4.40
CA LYS A 63 6.61 -2.37 -4.54
C LYS A 63 6.83 -2.76 -6.01
N GLU A 64 5.75 -3.15 -6.69
CA GLU A 64 5.78 -3.48 -8.11
C GLU A 64 6.26 -2.29 -8.96
N ALA A 65 5.75 -1.08 -8.68
CA ALA A 65 6.16 0.13 -9.39
C ALA A 65 7.63 0.50 -9.14
N ILE A 66 8.15 0.27 -7.92
CA ILE A 66 9.56 0.49 -7.57
C ILE A 66 10.44 -0.48 -8.34
N GLU A 67 10.13 -1.77 -8.29
CA GLU A 67 10.87 -2.80 -9.02
C GLU A 67 10.89 -2.50 -10.53
N ALA A 68 9.75 -2.05 -11.08
CA ALA A 68 9.66 -1.64 -12.48
C ALA A 68 10.53 -0.41 -12.82
N LEU A 69 10.58 0.58 -11.93
CA LEU A 69 11.42 1.77 -12.10
C LEU A 69 12.91 1.42 -12.05
N GLU A 70 13.33 0.63 -11.05
CA GLU A 70 14.71 0.16 -10.89
C GLU A 70 15.16 -0.65 -12.11
N TRP A 71 14.29 -1.54 -12.60
CA TRP A 71 14.53 -2.29 -13.83
C TRP A 71 14.70 -1.36 -15.04
N CYS A 72 13.79 -0.39 -15.22
CA CYS A 72 13.84 0.57 -16.31
C CYS A 72 15.15 1.39 -16.29
N ILE A 73 15.59 1.85 -15.12
CA ILE A 73 16.84 2.58 -14.94
C ILE A 73 18.03 1.70 -15.36
N GLN A 74 18.06 0.44 -14.91
CA GLN A 74 19.13 -0.48 -15.23
C GLN A 74 19.20 -0.78 -16.73
N GLU A 75 18.06 -1.03 -17.38
CA GLU A 75 17.99 -1.26 -18.83
C GLU A 75 18.46 -0.05 -19.63
N ASN A 76 18.06 1.16 -19.23
CA ASN A 76 18.52 2.40 -19.89
C ASN A 76 20.02 2.60 -19.75
N ARG A 77 20.61 2.28 -18.59
CA ARG A 77 22.07 2.33 -18.40
C ARG A 77 22.81 1.34 -19.31
N LEU A 78 22.32 0.11 -19.41
CA LEU A 78 22.91 -0.91 -20.30
C LEU A 78 22.78 -0.50 -21.77
N ALA A 79 21.65 0.07 -22.17
CA ALA A 79 21.46 0.57 -23.53
C ALA A 79 22.41 1.76 -23.83
N ALA A 80 22.67 2.62 -22.84
CA ALA A 80 23.53 3.79 -22.98
C ALA A 80 25.00 3.43 -23.29
N ASP A 81 25.47 2.24 -22.91
CA ASP A 81 26.83 1.76 -23.21
C ASP A 81 27.13 1.66 -24.70
N SER A 82 26.09 1.51 -25.53
CA SER A 82 26.20 1.44 -26.99
C SER A 82 26.04 2.80 -27.69
N LEU A 83 25.77 3.87 -26.95
CA LEU A 83 25.52 5.20 -27.50
C LEU A 83 26.81 6.04 -27.62
N PRO A 84 26.83 7.05 -28.51
CA PRO A 84 27.87 8.08 -28.51
C PRO A 84 27.97 8.80 -27.16
N LEU A 85 29.17 9.22 -26.78
CA LEU A 85 29.47 9.83 -25.47
C LEU A 85 28.52 10.97 -25.04
N SER A 86 28.03 11.79 -25.99
CA SER A 86 27.07 12.86 -25.68
C SER A 86 25.75 12.28 -25.17
N GLN A 87 25.16 11.36 -25.93
CA GLN A 87 23.88 10.73 -25.62
C GLN A 87 24.00 9.79 -24.42
N GLN A 88 25.12 9.08 -24.30
CA GLN A 88 25.41 8.24 -23.13
C GLN A 88 25.35 9.07 -21.84
N LYS A 89 26.02 10.23 -21.80
CA LYS A 89 26.01 11.12 -20.63
C LYS A 89 24.62 11.65 -20.32
N GLU A 90 23.84 12.00 -21.34
CA GLU A 90 22.44 12.42 -21.17
C GLU A 90 21.61 11.33 -20.50
N VAL A 91 21.67 10.08 -21.00
CA VAL A 91 20.93 8.96 -20.42
C VAL A 91 21.36 8.67 -18.97
N TYR A 92 22.67 8.68 -18.68
CA TYR A 92 23.13 8.51 -17.30
C TYR A 92 22.64 9.62 -16.37
N ASN A 93 22.63 10.87 -16.84
CA ASN A 93 22.16 11.99 -16.05
C ASN A 93 20.66 11.89 -15.74
N GLU A 94 19.85 11.44 -16.69
CA GLU A 94 18.43 11.15 -16.44
C GLU A 94 18.23 9.99 -15.46
N CYS A 95 19.03 8.93 -15.57
CA CYS A 95 19.00 7.81 -14.62
C CYS A 95 19.33 8.27 -13.19
N ILE A 96 20.36 9.11 -13.02
CA ILE A 96 20.75 9.66 -11.72
C ILE A 96 19.62 10.53 -11.14
N GLN A 97 19.05 11.43 -11.95
CA GLN A 97 17.93 12.26 -11.51
C GLN A 97 16.72 11.43 -11.06
N ALA A 98 16.41 10.34 -11.77
CA ALA A 98 15.33 9.43 -11.38
C ALA A 98 15.59 8.74 -10.03
N GLU A 99 16.83 8.27 -9.79
CA GLU A 99 17.24 7.68 -8.51
C GLU A 99 17.21 8.69 -7.35
N GLU A 100 17.65 9.92 -7.59
CA GLU A 100 17.62 11.00 -6.60
C GLU A 100 16.17 11.38 -6.24
N TRP A 101 15.32 11.53 -7.26
CA TRP A 101 13.89 11.77 -7.07
C TRP A 101 13.24 10.66 -6.24
N PHE A 102 13.51 9.40 -6.58
CA PHE A 102 13.00 8.25 -5.85
C PHE A 102 13.49 8.19 -4.40
N SER A 103 14.78 8.47 -4.18
CA SER A 103 15.39 8.51 -2.84
C SER A 103 14.74 9.58 -1.97
N HIS A 104 14.50 10.76 -2.53
CA HIS A 104 13.83 11.85 -1.83
C HIS A 104 12.38 11.50 -1.48
N LEU A 105 11.63 10.91 -2.41
CA LEU A 105 10.27 10.45 -2.15
C LEU A 105 10.21 9.38 -1.06
N SER A 106 11.15 8.44 -1.05
CA SER A 106 11.23 7.40 -0.02
C SER A 106 11.47 8.00 1.37
N GLN A 107 12.40 8.95 1.49
CA GLN A 107 12.66 9.66 2.75
C GLN A 107 11.45 10.45 3.25
N TYR A 108 10.76 11.15 2.33
CA TYR A 108 9.51 11.84 2.68
C TYR A 108 8.46 10.85 3.17
N GLN A 109 8.29 9.71 2.50
CA GLN A 109 7.30 8.71 2.86
C GLN A 109 7.59 8.02 4.19
N ASP A 110 8.86 7.80 4.54
CA ASP A 110 9.28 7.24 5.84
C ASP A 110 9.04 8.22 7.00
N SER A 111 8.97 9.52 6.71
CA SER A 111 8.63 10.54 7.70
C SER A 111 7.14 10.59 8.06
N LEU A 112 6.27 9.98 7.24
CA LEU A 112 4.83 9.99 7.44
C LEU A 112 4.35 8.87 8.38
N PRO A 113 3.29 9.10 9.18
CA PRO A 113 2.61 8.05 9.91
C PRO A 113 2.18 6.88 9.02
N LYS A 114 2.23 5.65 9.55
CA LYS A 114 1.88 4.41 8.82
C LYS A 114 0.46 4.40 8.22
N ASN A 115 -0.44 5.21 8.77
CA ASN A 115 -1.84 5.31 8.38
C ASN A 115 -2.16 6.59 7.60
N SER A 116 -1.17 7.43 7.30
CA SER A 116 -1.36 8.61 6.46
C SER A 116 -1.66 8.21 5.02
N THR A 117 -2.62 8.90 4.41
CA THR A 117 -2.91 8.80 2.96
C THR A 117 -1.62 9.08 2.20
N ARG A 118 -1.12 8.09 1.46
CA ARG A 118 0.10 8.25 0.67
C ARG A 118 -0.21 9.09 -0.57
N MET A 119 0.75 9.91 -1.00
CA MET A 119 0.58 10.82 -2.14
C MET A 119 0.29 10.11 -3.47
N TYR A 120 0.53 8.79 -3.54
CA TYR A 120 0.29 7.94 -4.69
C TYR A 120 -0.58 6.76 -4.27
N CYS A 121 -1.88 6.98 -4.03
CA CYS A 121 -2.84 5.90 -3.87
C CYS A 121 -3.46 5.59 -5.23
N SER A 122 -3.48 4.32 -5.62
CA SER A 122 -4.22 3.86 -6.80
C SER A 122 -5.72 4.15 -6.68
N SER A 123 -6.22 4.31 -5.44
CA SER A 123 -7.58 4.74 -5.15
C SER A 123 -7.88 6.22 -5.45
N ALA A 124 -6.88 7.01 -5.87
CA ALA A 124 -7.01 8.43 -6.20
C ALA A 124 -6.95 8.71 -7.72
N ILE A 125 -6.83 7.66 -8.55
CA ILE A 125 -6.91 7.68 -10.02
C ILE A 125 -8.14 6.88 -10.43
#